data_AF-A0A5C7V8N8-F1
#
_entry.id   AF-A0A5C7V8N8-F1
#
_cell.length_a   1.000
_cell.length_b   1.000
_cell.length_c   1.000
_cell.angle_alpha   90.00
_cell.angle_beta   90.00
_cell.angle_gamma   90.00
#
_symmetry.space_group_name_H-M   'P 1'
#
loop_
_entity.id
_entity.type
_entity.pdbx_description
1 polymer ?
#
loop_
_entity_poly.entity_id
_entity_poly.type
_entity_poly.pdbx_seq_one_letter_code
_entity_poly.pdbx_strand_id
1 'polypeptide(L)'
;MSRLNSVWTRRRLLAAGAATAVASGLSACGRAEGTTLRFWAMGREGEVAAELMEGFEREHPGIKVRVEQLPWTAAHEKLLTAFAGDATPDLAQVGNTWLPEMQALGALEPLEPYLARTPALAAADYFAGIWATNEAGGQRVGLPWYVDTRLMFVRQDLLQRAGVRTIPSDWAGWRAALARLRGAGMDTPILLPTNEFEPLLALALQQPGELLRDGGRFGNFSAPGFRAALGFYLERFQRGEAPGLSNNQVANLWQEFGRGTFAFYISGPWNIGEFKRRLPPELATAWSTAE
;
A
#
# COMPACT_ATOMS: atom_id res chain seq x y z
N MET A 1 -8.48 82.42 64.79
CA MET A 1 -9.01 82.41 63.41
C MET A 1 -8.82 80.99 62.86
N SER A 2 -9.86 80.15 62.93
CA SER A 2 -10.55 79.49 61.78
C SER A 2 -9.62 78.56 60.97
N ARG A 3 -9.79 77.23 60.85
CA ARG A 3 -10.96 76.45 60.38
C ARG A 3 -10.63 74.94 60.49
N LEU A 4 -11.58 74.15 60.99
CA LEU A 4 -12.33 73.08 60.30
C LEU A 4 -11.71 71.66 60.27
N ASN A 5 -12.39 70.77 61.00
CA ASN A 5 -12.46 69.33 60.78
C ASN A 5 -12.80 68.99 59.32
N SER A 6 -12.21 67.93 58.76
CA SER A 6 -13.00 67.01 57.92
C SER A 6 -12.46 65.58 58.03
N VAL A 7 -13.34 64.72 58.54
CA VAL A 7 -13.21 63.27 58.57
C VAL A 7 -13.47 62.78 57.15
N TRP A 8 -12.46 62.22 56.49
CA TRP A 8 -12.66 61.43 55.27
C TRP A 8 -12.32 59.98 55.54
N THR A 9 -13.38 59.18 55.48
CA THR A 9 -13.47 57.75 55.76
C THR A 9 -12.70 56.92 54.73
N ARG A 10 -12.01 55.87 55.22
CA ARG A 10 -11.16 54.90 54.48
C ARG A 10 -11.89 54.03 53.43
N ARG A 11 -13.08 54.42 52.98
CA ARG A 11 -13.97 53.57 52.15
C ARG A 11 -13.89 53.81 50.63
N ARG A 12 -13.00 54.68 50.13
CA ARG A 12 -12.93 55.00 48.69
C ARG A 12 -11.66 54.56 47.94
N LEU A 13 -10.71 53.90 48.59
CA LEU A 13 -9.48 53.43 47.92
C LEU A 13 -9.55 51.97 47.41
N LEU A 14 -10.65 51.25 47.62
CA LEU A 14 -10.82 49.86 47.16
C LEU A 14 -11.63 49.71 45.85
N ALA A 15 -12.14 50.80 45.26
CA ALA A 15 -13.00 50.73 44.08
C ALA A 15 -12.27 50.96 42.74
N ALA A 16 -10.99 51.39 42.74
CA ALA A 16 -10.25 51.68 41.51
C ALA A 16 -9.30 50.56 41.06
N GLY A 17 -9.07 49.53 41.89
CA GLY A 17 -8.19 48.40 41.56
C GLY A 17 -8.90 47.18 40.96
N ALA A 18 -10.23 47.14 40.98
CA ALA A 18 -11.01 45.97 40.54
C ALA A 18 -11.48 46.04 39.07
N ALA A 19 -11.32 47.18 38.39
CA ALA A 19 -11.80 47.36 37.02
C ALA A 19 -10.74 47.05 35.94
N THR A 20 -9.46 46.91 36.30
CA THR A 20 -8.38 46.66 35.33
C THR A 20 -7.88 45.21 35.30
N ALA A 21 -8.42 44.34 36.17
CA ALA A 21 -8.09 42.91 36.19
C ALA A 21 -9.07 42.03 35.39
N VAL A 22 -10.17 42.59 34.88
CA VAL A 22 -11.19 41.85 34.13
C VAL A 22 -10.98 41.93 32.61
N ALA A 23 -10.14 42.85 32.12
CA ALA A 23 -9.92 43.03 30.68
C ALA A 23 -8.77 42.18 30.09
N SER A 24 -7.96 41.51 30.93
CA SER A 24 -6.81 40.69 30.49
C SER A 24 -7.13 39.20 30.33
N GLY A 25 -8.34 38.76 30.71
CA GLY A 25 -8.74 37.34 30.69
C GLY A 25 -9.44 36.88 29.40
N LEU A 26 -9.66 37.77 28.44
CA LEU A 26 -10.46 37.49 27.23
C LEU A 26 -9.63 37.28 25.95
N SER A 27 -8.29 37.25 26.04
CA SER A 27 -7.42 36.92 24.90
C SER A 27 -6.97 35.46 24.86
N ALA A 28 -7.46 34.61 25.78
CA ALA A 28 -7.37 33.16 25.67
C ALA A 28 -8.58 32.60 24.90
N CYS A 29 -8.90 33.19 23.74
CA CYS A 29 -9.79 32.55 22.78
C CYS A 29 -9.09 31.31 22.22
N GLY A 30 -9.54 30.15 22.69
CA GLY A 30 -9.61 28.91 21.93
C GLY A 30 -8.37 28.53 21.13
N ARG A 31 -7.31 28.05 21.82
CA ARG A 31 -6.49 27.02 21.18
C ARG A 31 -7.35 25.77 21.17
N ALA A 32 -8.02 25.49 20.05
CA ALA A 32 -8.71 24.22 19.86
C ALA A 32 -7.76 23.10 20.29
N GLU A 33 -8.17 22.27 21.24
CA GLU A 33 -7.48 21.01 21.51
C GLU A 33 -7.52 20.24 20.20
N GLY A 34 -6.38 20.19 19.50
CA GLY A 34 -6.33 19.59 18.18
C GLY A 34 -6.61 18.09 18.28
N THR A 35 -7.44 17.57 17.39
CA THR A 35 -7.70 16.14 17.28
C THR A 35 -6.45 15.45 16.75
N THR A 36 -6.00 14.38 17.41
CA THR A 36 -4.92 13.54 16.91
C THR A 36 -5.48 12.19 16.47
N LEU A 37 -5.33 11.87 15.18
CA LEU A 37 -5.70 10.59 14.59
C LEU A 37 -4.47 9.66 14.56
N ARG A 38 -4.67 8.39 14.91
CA ARG A 38 -3.69 7.31 14.75
C ARG A 38 -3.93 6.62 13.43
N PHE A 39 -2.91 6.57 12.58
CA PHE A 39 -2.95 5.88 11.30
C PHE A 39 -1.88 4.79 11.26
N TRP A 40 -2.28 3.53 11.11
CA TRP A 40 -1.35 2.43 10.87
C TRP A 40 -1.18 2.19 9.38
N ALA A 41 0.06 2.24 8.91
CA ALA A 41 0.41 1.99 7.51
C ALA A 41 1.57 0.98 7.44
N MET A 42 1.66 0.23 6.35
CA MET A 42 2.51 -0.94 6.23
C MET A 42 3.60 -0.70 5.18
N GLY A 43 4.77 -1.28 5.40
CA GLY A 43 5.86 -1.28 4.41
C GLY A 43 6.32 0.13 4.03
N ARG A 44 6.73 0.31 2.77
CA ARG A 44 7.23 1.59 2.25
C ARG A 44 6.12 2.65 2.18
N GLU A 45 4.88 2.21 2.00
CA GLU A 45 3.71 3.08 1.99
C GLU A 45 3.56 3.83 3.31
N GLY A 46 3.93 3.23 4.45
CA GLY A 46 3.91 3.92 5.74
C GLY A 46 4.93 5.06 5.86
N GLU A 47 6.12 4.92 5.27
CA GLU A 47 7.12 6.00 5.21
C GLU A 47 6.60 7.17 4.37
N VAL A 48 6.04 6.87 3.19
CA VAL A 48 5.51 7.89 2.28
C VAL A 48 4.24 8.52 2.84
N ALA A 49 3.39 7.77 3.53
CA ALA A 49 2.18 8.27 4.16
C ALA A 49 2.49 9.37 5.18
N ALA A 50 3.55 9.21 5.98
CA ALA A 50 3.97 10.23 6.93
C ALA A 50 4.28 11.57 6.24
N GLU A 51 4.97 11.54 5.10
CA GLU A 51 5.26 12.74 4.29
C GLU A 51 3.97 13.36 3.71
N LEU A 52 3.03 12.54 3.24
CA LEU A 52 1.76 13.01 2.68
C LEU A 52 0.87 13.65 3.75
N MET A 53 0.91 13.15 4.99
CA MET A 53 0.11 13.71 6.08
C MET A 53 0.54 15.13 6.46
N GLU A 54 1.79 15.53 6.22
CA GLU A 54 2.20 16.93 6.40
C GLU A 54 1.39 17.90 5.53
N GLY A 55 1.04 17.49 4.31
CA GLY A 55 0.17 18.25 3.42
C GLY A 55 -1.23 18.40 4.00
N PHE A 56 -1.83 17.28 4.41
CA PHE A 56 -3.14 17.23 5.03
C PHE A 56 -3.21 18.10 6.31
N GLU A 57 -2.21 18.02 7.19
CA GLU A 57 -2.19 18.81 8.42
C GLU A 57 -2.07 20.33 8.18
N ARG A 58 -1.47 20.75 7.06
CA ARG A 58 -1.45 22.17 6.65
C ARG A 58 -2.80 22.66 6.17
N GLU A 59 -3.56 21.81 5.47
CA GLU A 59 -4.89 22.13 4.96
C GLU A 59 -5.97 22.05 6.05
N HIS A 60 -5.74 21.24 7.08
CA HIS A 60 -6.67 21.03 8.19
C HIS A 60 -6.05 21.46 9.54
N PRO A 61 -5.89 22.77 9.78
CA PRO A 61 -5.31 23.28 11.02
C PRO A 61 -6.18 22.87 12.21
N GLY A 62 -5.65 22.01 13.07
CA GLY A 62 -6.37 21.45 14.21
C GLY A 62 -6.49 19.92 14.18
N ILE A 63 -6.11 19.27 13.07
CA ILE A 63 -5.97 17.82 13.00
C ILE A 63 -4.48 17.47 12.91
N LYS A 64 -4.07 16.46 13.67
CA LYS A 64 -2.76 15.82 13.61
C LYS A 64 -2.91 14.35 13.26
N VAL A 65 -2.03 13.82 12.43
CA VAL A 65 -2.05 12.40 12.04
C VAL A 65 -0.72 11.76 12.46
N ARG A 66 -0.80 10.83 13.41
CA ARG A 66 0.33 10.03 13.84
C ARG A 66 0.36 8.75 13.04
N VAL A 67 1.28 8.69 12.07
CA VAL A 67 1.53 7.50 11.27
C VAL A 67 2.44 6.54 12.02
N GLU A 68 2.01 5.28 12.17
CA GLU A 68 2.83 4.19 12.67
C GLU A 68 3.09 3.21 11.53
N GLN A 69 4.37 3.08 11.16
CA GLN A 69 4.81 2.15 10.12
C GLN A 69 4.96 0.74 10.70
N LEU A 70 4.31 -0.24 10.07
CA LEU A 70 4.33 -1.64 10.45
C LEU A 70 4.92 -2.52 9.34
N PRO A 71 5.65 -3.61 9.66
CA PRO A 71 5.98 -4.62 8.67
C PRO A 71 4.73 -5.45 8.33
N TRP A 72 4.51 -5.73 7.04
CA TRP A 72 3.38 -6.56 6.57
C TRP A 72 3.29 -7.92 7.27
N THR A 73 4.43 -8.51 7.63
CA THR A 73 4.52 -9.82 8.29
C THR A 73 3.95 -9.84 9.70
N ALA A 74 3.83 -8.70 10.39
CA ALA A 74 3.28 -8.60 11.74
C ALA A 74 1.97 -7.80 11.81
N ALA A 75 1.61 -7.12 10.72
CA ALA A 75 0.48 -6.21 10.65
C ALA A 75 -0.87 -6.89 10.97
N HIS A 76 -1.09 -8.09 10.43
CA HIS A 76 -2.34 -8.84 10.63
C HIS A 76 -2.57 -9.21 12.10
N GLU A 77 -1.61 -9.89 12.73
CA GLU A 77 -1.68 -10.28 14.14
C GLU A 77 -1.85 -9.06 15.06
N LYS A 78 -1.16 -7.95 14.75
CA LYS A 78 -1.28 -6.71 15.51
C LYS A 78 -2.66 -6.09 15.40
N LEU A 79 -3.27 -6.06 14.21
CA LEU A 79 -4.64 -5.56 14.03
C LEU A 79 -5.65 -6.40 14.83
N LEU A 80 -5.55 -7.73 14.76
CA LEU A 80 -6.43 -8.63 15.51
C LEU A 80 -6.27 -8.47 17.03
N THR A 81 -5.02 -8.40 17.51
CA THR A 81 -4.72 -8.20 18.93
C THR A 81 -5.24 -6.84 19.42
N ALA A 82 -5.05 -5.79 18.62
CA ALA A 82 -5.53 -4.45 18.94
C ALA A 82 -7.07 -4.39 18.97
N PHE A 83 -7.75 -5.10 18.07
CA PHE A 83 -9.21 -5.20 18.11
C PHE A 83 -9.70 -5.92 19.37
N ALA A 84 -9.12 -7.08 19.70
CA ALA A 84 -9.47 -7.80 20.91
C ALA A 84 -9.20 -7.01 22.21
N GLY A 85 -8.21 -6.11 22.18
CA GLY A 85 -7.81 -5.27 23.30
C GLY A 85 -8.39 -3.85 23.31
N ASP A 86 -9.34 -3.53 22.42
CA ASP A 86 -9.93 -2.19 22.27
C ASP A 86 -8.89 -1.05 22.11
N ALA A 87 -7.87 -1.34 21.28
CA ALA A 87 -6.70 -0.48 21.09
C ALA A 87 -6.37 -0.22 19.60
N THR A 88 -7.32 -0.49 18.69
CA THR A 88 -7.19 -0.27 17.23
C THR A 88 -6.83 1.17 16.89
N PRO A 89 -6.15 1.45 15.77
CA PRO A 89 -5.96 2.82 15.28
C PRO A 89 -7.29 3.41 14.78
N ASP A 90 -7.31 4.73 14.54
CA ASP A 90 -8.48 5.40 13.94
C ASP A 90 -8.60 5.07 12.44
N LEU A 91 -7.45 4.94 11.76
CA LEU A 91 -7.35 4.48 10.37
C LEU A 91 -6.26 3.42 10.23
N ALA A 92 -6.45 2.49 9.31
CA ALA A 92 -5.43 1.50 8.96
C ALA A 92 -5.38 1.24 7.46
N GLN A 93 -4.18 1.05 6.94
CA GLN A 93 -3.97 0.35 5.68
C GLN A 93 -4.27 -1.12 5.92
N VAL A 94 -5.21 -1.67 5.17
CA VAL A 94 -5.64 -3.07 5.31
C VAL A 94 -5.51 -3.73 3.95
N GLY A 95 -4.85 -4.89 3.91
CA GLY A 95 -4.87 -5.72 2.69
C GLY A 95 -6.32 -6.10 2.38
N ASN A 96 -6.79 -5.84 1.16
CA ASN A 96 -8.19 -6.10 0.80
C ASN A 96 -8.62 -7.58 1.02
N THR A 97 -7.68 -8.51 0.99
CA THR A 97 -7.89 -9.94 1.30
C THR A 97 -8.16 -10.21 2.79
N TRP A 98 -7.89 -9.27 3.69
CA TRP A 98 -8.20 -9.37 5.12
C TRP A 98 -9.59 -8.82 5.47
N LEU A 99 -10.21 -8.05 4.58
CA LEU A 99 -11.51 -7.41 4.85
C LEU A 99 -12.62 -8.42 5.18
N PRO A 100 -12.75 -9.58 4.51
CA PRO A 100 -13.78 -10.55 4.87
C PRO A 100 -13.65 -11.08 6.30
N GLU A 101 -12.42 -11.34 6.76
CA GLU A 101 -12.15 -11.79 8.13
C GLU A 101 -12.46 -10.68 9.14
N MET A 102 -11.92 -9.48 8.91
CA MET A 102 -12.13 -8.35 9.81
C MET A 102 -13.61 -7.93 9.87
N GLN A 103 -14.34 -8.03 8.76
CA GLN A 103 -15.78 -7.80 8.74
C GLN A 103 -16.54 -8.88 9.52
N ALA A 104 -16.14 -10.15 9.42
CA ALA A 104 -16.75 -11.22 10.20
C ALA A 104 -16.54 -11.04 11.72
N LEU A 105 -15.45 -10.37 12.12
CA LEU A 105 -15.18 -9.97 13.51
C LEU A 105 -15.96 -8.71 13.93
N GLY A 106 -16.57 -7.97 12.99
CA GLY A 106 -17.18 -6.68 13.27
C GLY A 106 -16.16 -5.56 13.55
N ALA A 107 -14.93 -5.71 13.05
CA ALA A 107 -13.83 -4.79 13.31
C ALA A 107 -13.75 -3.60 12.33
N LEU A 108 -14.64 -3.53 11.34
CA LEU A 108 -14.63 -2.51 10.30
C LEU A 108 -15.88 -1.66 10.31
N GLU A 109 -15.69 -0.36 10.09
CA GLU A 109 -16.77 0.62 9.98
C GLU A 109 -17.39 0.59 8.57
N PRO A 110 -18.73 0.46 8.43
CA PRO A 110 -19.41 0.60 7.14
C PRO A 110 -19.28 2.02 6.59
N LEU A 111 -18.86 2.14 5.33
CA LEU A 111 -18.48 3.43 4.74
C LEU A 111 -19.59 4.12 3.94
N GLU A 112 -20.73 3.46 3.69
CA GLU A 112 -21.86 4.03 2.95
C GLU A 112 -22.33 5.39 3.50
N PRO A 113 -22.48 5.59 4.83
CA PRO A 113 -22.91 6.89 5.34
C PRO A 113 -21.93 8.03 5.00
N TYR A 114 -20.63 7.73 4.93
CA TYR A 114 -19.58 8.70 4.61
C TYR A 114 -19.51 8.99 3.12
N LEU A 115 -19.65 7.96 2.28
CA LEU A 115 -19.70 8.08 0.82
C LEU A 115 -20.91 8.89 0.36
N ALA A 116 -22.08 8.70 0.98
CA ALA A 116 -23.28 9.49 0.68
C ALA A 116 -23.09 11.00 0.91
N ARG A 117 -22.18 11.38 1.83
CA ARG A 117 -21.83 12.77 2.14
C ARG A 117 -20.61 13.29 1.37
N THR A 118 -19.94 12.44 0.60
CA THR A 118 -18.70 12.77 -0.12
C THR A 118 -18.83 12.43 -1.60
N PRO A 119 -19.62 13.19 -2.39
CA PRO A 119 -19.89 12.88 -3.79
C PRO A 119 -18.63 12.83 -4.68
N ALA A 120 -17.56 13.50 -4.25
CA ALA A 120 -16.26 13.47 -4.92
C ALA A 120 -15.56 12.10 -4.88
N LEU A 121 -16.01 11.17 -4.02
CA LEU A 121 -15.53 9.78 -3.99
C LEU A 121 -16.54 8.88 -4.72
N ALA A 122 -16.66 9.08 -6.04
CA ALA A 122 -17.59 8.33 -6.86
C ALA A 122 -17.01 6.97 -7.29
N ALA A 123 -17.81 5.91 -7.20
CA ALA A 123 -17.40 4.57 -7.63
C ALA A 123 -16.94 4.51 -9.11
N ALA A 124 -17.50 5.37 -9.96
CA ALA A 124 -17.16 5.46 -11.38
C ALA A 124 -15.72 5.93 -11.65
N ASP A 125 -15.07 6.57 -10.67
CA ASP A 125 -13.68 7.02 -10.77
C ASP A 125 -12.69 5.89 -10.41
N TYR A 126 -13.18 4.71 -9.99
CA TYR A 126 -12.37 3.55 -9.64
C TYR A 126 -12.55 2.42 -10.67
N PHE A 127 -11.50 1.60 -10.81
CA PHE A 127 -11.64 0.34 -11.53
C PHE A 127 -12.64 -0.57 -10.82
N ALA A 128 -13.66 -1.03 -11.54
CA ALA A 128 -14.78 -1.79 -10.96
C ALA A 128 -14.35 -3.00 -10.12
N GLY A 129 -13.38 -3.78 -10.60
CA GLY A 129 -12.86 -4.94 -9.86
C GLY A 129 -12.15 -4.56 -8.56
N ILE A 130 -11.43 -3.44 -8.55
CA ILE A 130 -10.72 -2.93 -7.37
C ILE A 130 -11.71 -2.39 -6.35
N TRP A 131 -12.68 -1.61 -6.83
CA TRP A 131 -13.77 -1.08 -6.01
C TRP A 131 -14.54 -2.21 -5.31
N ALA A 132 -14.86 -3.28 -6.04
CA ALA A 132 -15.53 -4.46 -5.50
C ALA A 132 -14.73 -5.20 -4.41
N THR A 133 -13.38 -5.16 -4.44
CA THR A 133 -12.56 -5.83 -3.42
C THR A 133 -12.68 -5.22 -2.03
N ASN A 134 -13.34 -4.07 -1.89
CA ASN A 134 -13.55 -3.39 -0.62
C ASN A 134 -14.94 -3.65 -0.01
N GLU A 135 -15.71 -4.56 -0.60
CA GLU A 135 -16.98 -5.03 -0.06
C GLU A 135 -16.79 -6.34 0.72
N ALA A 136 -17.33 -6.38 1.93
CA ALA A 136 -17.39 -7.57 2.76
C ALA A 136 -18.72 -7.60 3.51
N GLY A 137 -19.33 -8.79 3.64
CA GLY A 137 -20.63 -8.91 4.30
C GLY A 137 -21.76 -8.09 3.65
N GLY A 138 -21.64 -7.77 2.35
CA GLY A 138 -22.60 -6.94 1.62
C GLY A 138 -22.51 -5.44 1.90
N GLN A 139 -21.45 -4.99 2.56
CA GLN A 139 -21.19 -3.58 2.88
C GLN A 139 -19.79 -3.19 2.39
N ARG A 140 -19.60 -1.93 2.00
CA ARG A 140 -18.29 -1.36 1.73
C ARG A 140 -17.64 -0.95 3.04
N VAL A 141 -16.52 -1.58 3.33
CA VAL A 141 -15.83 -1.46 4.63
C VAL A 141 -14.40 -0.95 4.46
N GLY A 142 -14.06 -0.56 3.23
CA GLY A 142 -12.78 0.03 2.86
C GLY A 142 -12.91 0.92 1.64
N LEU A 143 -11.87 1.71 1.39
CA LEU A 143 -11.70 2.45 0.13
C LEU A 143 -10.40 1.99 -0.53
N PRO A 144 -10.39 1.82 -1.87
CA PRO A 144 -9.13 1.57 -2.55
C PRO A 144 -8.17 2.74 -2.36
N TRP A 145 -7.04 2.50 -1.70
CA TRP A 145 -5.99 3.51 -1.55
C TRP A 145 -4.99 3.44 -2.71
N TYR A 146 -4.50 2.25 -3.02
CA TYR A 146 -3.69 1.96 -4.20
C TYR A 146 -3.98 0.54 -4.67
N VAL A 147 -3.57 0.25 -5.90
CA VAL A 147 -3.68 -1.09 -6.48
C VAL A 147 -2.32 -1.75 -6.44
N ASP A 148 -2.23 -2.87 -5.74
CA ASP A 148 -1.14 -3.79 -5.89
C ASP A 148 -1.49 -4.85 -6.95
N THR A 149 -0.68 -4.93 -8.00
CA THR A 149 -0.76 -5.97 -9.04
C THR A 149 0.62 -6.57 -9.26
N ARG A 150 0.74 -7.62 -10.06
CA ARG A 150 2.05 -8.14 -10.47
C ARG A 150 2.31 -7.74 -11.92
N LEU A 151 3.39 -6.98 -12.10
CA LEU A 151 3.93 -6.53 -13.36
C LEU A 151 5.14 -7.38 -13.73
N MET A 152 5.38 -7.54 -15.02
CA MET A 152 6.61 -8.11 -15.52
C MET A 152 7.61 -6.99 -15.81
N PHE A 153 8.67 -6.89 -15.01
CA PHE A 153 9.82 -6.05 -15.30
C PHE A 153 10.71 -6.72 -16.33
N VAL A 154 11.14 -5.97 -17.34
CA VAL A 154 11.84 -6.49 -18.53
C VAL A 154 13.08 -5.66 -18.83
N ARG A 155 14.24 -6.30 -18.98
CA ARG A 155 15.45 -5.73 -19.58
C ARG A 155 15.37 -5.78 -21.10
N GLN A 156 14.81 -4.74 -21.70
CA GLN A 156 14.62 -4.66 -23.15
C GLN A 156 15.94 -4.76 -23.92
N ASP A 157 17.02 -4.21 -23.38
CA ASP A 157 18.35 -4.28 -23.99
C ASP A 157 18.88 -5.73 -24.07
N LEU A 158 18.62 -6.56 -23.05
CA LEU A 158 18.95 -7.98 -23.07
C LEU A 158 18.10 -8.75 -24.09
N LEU A 159 16.80 -8.46 -24.15
CA LEU A 159 15.91 -9.02 -25.18
C LEU A 159 16.41 -8.68 -26.59
N GLN A 160 16.75 -7.42 -26.84
CA GLN A 160 17.25 -6.96 -28.14
C GLN A 160 18.57 -7.65 -28.52
N ARG A 161 19.51 -7.80 -27.57
CA ARG A 161 20.76 -8.55 -27.78
C ARG A 161 20.51 -10.03 -28.14
N ALA A 162 19.48 -10.63 -27.56
CA ALA A 162 19.04 -11.98 -27.90
C ALA A 162 18.14 -12.06 -29.16
N GLY A 163 17.98 -10.96 -29.90
CA GLY A 163 17.17 -10.90 -31.11
C GLY A 163 15.65 -10.90 -30.87
N VAL A 164 15.19 -10.66 -29.64
CA VAL A 164 13.78 -10.49 -29.28
C VAL A 164 13.44 -9.01 -29.41
N ARG A 165 12.59 -8.66 -30.41
CA ARG A 165 12.29 -7.25 -30.75
C ARG A 165 11.07 -6.70 -30.03
N THR A 166 10.17 -7.57 -29.58
CA THR A 166 8.94 -7.20 -28.88
C THR A 166 8.88 -7.91 -27.53
N ILE A 167 8.33 -7.24 -26.53
CA ILE A 167 8.02 -7.88 -25.26
C ILE A 167 6.91 -8.92 -25.53
N PRO A 168 7.09 -10.18 -25.12
CA PRO A 168 6.09 -11.20 -25.37
C PRO A 168 4.80 -10.93 -24.57
N SER A 169 3.66 -11.01 -25.26
CA SER A 169 2.32 -10.78 -24.71
C SER A 169 1.54 -12.07 -24.42
N ASP A 170 2.14 -13.24 -24.69
CA ASP A 170 1.53 -14.54 -24.42
C ASP A 170 2.57 -15.57 -23.97
N TRP A 171 2.09 -16.72 -23.49
CA TRP A 171 2.92 -17.79 -22.95
C TRP A 171 3.84 -18.45 -24.00
N ALA A 172 3.44 -18.48 -25.27
CA ALA A 172 4.25 -19.06 -26.34
C ALA A 172 5.43 -18.14 -26.70
N GLY A 173 5.16 -16.84 -26.85
CA GLY A 173 6.16 -15.80 -27.01
C GLY A 173 7.11 -15.74 -25.82
N TRP A 174 6.60 -15.93 -24.60
CA TRP A 174 7.46 -15.90 -23.41
C TRP A 174 8.43 -17.08 -23.39
N ARG A 175 7.96 -18.30 -23.71
CA ARG A 175 8.83 -19.47 -23.94
C ARG A 175 9.90 -19.21 -25.00
N ALA A 176 9.52 -18.66 -26.14
CA ALA A 176 10.45 -18.36 -27.23
C ALA A 176 11.50 -17.30 -26.81
N ALA A 177 11.10 -16.27 -26.07
CA ALA A 177 12.00 -15.25 -25.56
C ALA A 177 13.01 -15.82 -24.56
N LEU A 178 12.55 -16.63 -23.59
CA LEU A 178 13.42 -17.28 -22.60
C LEU A 178 14.44 -18.22 -23.28
N ALA A 179 14.00 -18.99 -24.28
CA ALA A 179 14.90 -19.84 -25.06
C ALA A 179 15.96 -19.05 -25.85
N ARG A 180 15.60 -17.89 -26.42
CA ARG A 180 16.56 -17.00 -27.10
C ARG A 180 17.56 -16.38 -26.12
N LEU A 181 17.13 -15.94 -24.95
CA LEU A 181 18.01 -15.39 -23.91
C LEU A 181 18.99 -16.46 -23.41
N ARG A 182 18.53 -17.69 -23.19
CA ARG A 182 19.37 -18.87 -22.91
C ARG A 182 20.41 -19.09 -24.01
N GLY A 183 19.97 -19.08 -25.28
CA GLY A 183 20.88 -19.22 -26.43
C GLY A 183 21.90 -18.09 -26.57
N ALA A 184 21.59 -16.91 -26.05
CA ALA A 184 22.48 -15.76 -25.98
C ALA A 184 23.43 -15.78 -24.76
N GLY A 185 23.45 -16.87 -23.98
CA GLY A 185 24.38 -17.09 -22.87
C GLY A 185 23.86 -16.69 -21.49
N MET A 186 22.57 -16.38 -21.33
CA MET A 186 22.00 -16.16 -20.00
C MET A 186 21.65 -17.49 -19.34
N ASP A 187 22.21 -17.76 -18.16
CA ASP A 187 21.91 -18.99 -17.43
C ASP A 187 20.45 -19.03 -16.96
N THR A 188 20.02 -17.99 -16.24
CA THR A 188 18.68 -17.86 -15.66
C THR A 188 17.99 -16.59 -16.14
N PRO A 189 17.35 -16.59 -17.34
CA PRO A 189 16.75 -15.40 -17.93
C PRO A 189 15.57 -14.80 -17.13
N ILE A 190 15.01 -15.51 -16.15
CA ILE A 190 13.91 -15.02 -15.34
C ILE A 190 14.15 -15.30 -13.85
N LEU A 191 13.80 -14.34 -12.99
CA LEU A 191 13.71 -14.56 -11.55
C LEU A 191 12.26 -14.78 -11.13
N LEU A 192 12.00 -15.90 -10.45
CA LEU A 192 10.74 -16.26 -9.81
C LEU A 192 11.04 -16.70 -8.37
N PRO A 193 11.00 -15.78 -7.38
CA PRO A 193 11.32 -16.13 -6.00
C PRO A 193 10.43 -17.26 -5.47
N THR A 194 11.03 -18.30 -4.91
CA THR A 194 10.29 -19.52 -4.50
C THR A 194 9.48 -19.35 -3.22
N ASN A 195 9.68 -18.25 -2.49
CA ASN A 195 8.92 -17.87 -1.31
C ASN A 195 7.80 -16.84 -1.60
N GLU A 196 7.54 -16.55 -2.88
CA GLU A 196 6.45 -15.66 -3.32
C GLU A 196 5.41 -16.50 -4.08
N PHE A 197 4.13 -16.38 -3.71
CA PHE A 197 3.05 -17.14 -4.35
C PHE A 197 2.46 -16.38 -5.55
N GLU A 198 2.68 -15.08 -5.62
CA GLU A 198 2.01 -14.17 -6.54
C GLU A 198 2.36 -14.40 -8.00
N PRO A 199 3.59 -14.77 -8.40
CA PRO A 199 3.86 -15.13 -9.78
C PRO A 199 3.01 -16.31 -10.27
N LEU A 200 2.86 -17.36 -9.44
CA LEU A 200 1.99 -18.50 -9.79
C LEU A 200 0.52 -18.10 -9.78
N LEU A 201 0.09 -17.30 -8.81
CA LEU A 201 -1.28 -16.80 -8.73
C LEU A 201 -1.65 -15.97 -9.97
N ALA A 202 -0.76 -15.07 -10.41
CA ALA A 202 -0.97 -14.26 -11.61
C ALA A 202 -1.16 -15.13 -12.87
N LEU A 203 -0.35 -16.18 -13.03
CA LEU A 203 -0.50 -17.14 -14.13
C LEU A 203 -1.82 -17.92 -14.03
N ALA A 204 -2.22 -18.30 -12.82
CA ALA A 204 -3.46 -19.04 -12.60
C ALA A 204 -4.71 -18.19 -12.88
N LEU A 205 -4.70 -16.91 -12.51
CA LEU A 205 -5.80 -15.97 -12.76
C LEU A 205 -5.99 -15.63 -14.25
N GLN A 206 -4.99 -15.90 -15.09
CA GLN A 206 -5.12 -15.79 -16.56
C GLN A 206 -5.90 -16.96 -17.18
N GLN A 207 -6.15 -18.04 -16.43
CA GLN A 207 -6.80 -19.23 -16.93
C GLN A 207 -8.32 -19.16 -16.73
N PRO A 208 -9.10 -19.79 -17.62
CA PRO A 208 -10.54 -19.92 -17.39
C PRO A 208 -10.81 -20.80 -16.16
N GLY A 209 -11.82 -20.40 -15.38
CA GLY A 209 -12.27 -21.12 -14.18
C GLY A 209 -11.73 -20.51 -12.89
N GLU A 210 -12.51 -20.64 -11.83
CA GLU A 210 -12.18 -20.10 -10.51
C GLU A 210 -11.22 -21.03 -9.74
N LEU A 211 -10.40 -20.44 -8.85
CA LEU A 211 -9.49 -21.20 -7.96
C LEU A 211 -10.23 -21.97 -6.87
N LEU A 212 -11.45 -21.56 -6.56
CA LEU A 212 -12.38 -22.23 -5.66
C LEU A 212 -13.64 -22.63 -6.45
N ARG A 213 -14.43 -23.55 -5.91
CA ARG A 213 -15.70 -24.00 -6.49
C ARG A 213 -16.78 -24.09 -5.42
N ASP A 214 -18.03 -24.24 -5.87
CA ASP A 214 -19.22 -24.34 -5.03
C ASP A 214 -19.36 -23.14 -4.06
N GLY A 215 -19.21 -21.94 -4.61
CA GLY A 215 -19.31 -20.69 -3.85
C GLY A 215 -18.18 -20.49 -2.85
N GLY A 216 -16.96 -20.92 -3.18
CA GLY A 216 -15.79 -20.78 -2.31
C GLY A 216 -15.60 -21.91 -1.28
N ARG A 217 -16.47 -22.92 -1.26
CA ARG A 217 -16.45 -23.99 -0.25
C ARG A 217 -15.32 -25.00 -0.43
N PHE A 218 -14.91 -25.26 -1.68
CA PHE A 218 -13.87 -26.24 -1.98
C PHE A 218 -12.80 -25.65 -2.88
N GLY A 219 -11.56 -26.11 -2.70
CA GLY A 219 -10.47 -25.82 -3.64
C GLY A 219 -10.74 -26.42 -5.02
N ASN A 220 -10.33 -25.70 -6.06
CA ASN A 220 -10.45 -26.11 -7.46
C ASN A 220 -9.09 -26.23 -8.18
N PHE A 221 -8.01 -26.37 -7.41
CA PHE A 221 -6.63 -26.46 -7.92
C PHE A 221 -6.35 -27.70 -8.80
N SER A 222 -7.23 -28.70 -8.78
CA SER A 222 -7.14 -29.84 -9.69
C SER A 222 -7.69 -29.56 -11.09
N ALA A 223 -8.34 -28.42 -11.31
CA ALA A 223 -8.94 -28.05 -12.59
C ALA A 223 -7.87 -27.84 -13.70
N PRO A 224 -8.25 -28.02 -14.99
CA PRO A 224 -7.32 -27.85 -16.11
C PRO A 224 -6.58 -26.51 -16.11
N GLY A 225 -7.26 -25.41 -15.78
CA GLY A 225 -6.68 -24.07 -15.73
C GLY A 225 -5.51 -23.99 -14.74
N PHE A 226 -5.73 -24.30 -13.47
CA PHE A 226 -4.65 -24.26 -12.47
C PHE A 226 -3.49 -25.22 -12.82
N ARG A 227 -3.80 -26.43 -13.32
CA ARG A 227 -2.76 -27.38 -13.77
C ARG A 227 -1.92 -26.82 -14.93
N ALA A 228 -2.53 -26.10 -15.87
CA ALA A 228 -1.81 -25.44 -16.96
C ALA A 228 -0.86 -24.34 -16.44
N ALA A 229 -1.34 -23.50 -15.52
CA ALA A 229 -0.53 -22.45 -14.89
C ALA A 229 0.62 -23.03 -14.07
N LEU A 230 0.35 -24.04 -13.23
CA LEU A 230 1.38 -24.73 -12.46
C LEU A 230 2.41 -25.41 -13.38
N GLY A 231 1.96 -26.06 -14.45
CA GLY A 231 2.85 -26.66 -15.44
C GLY A 231 3.76 -25.63 -16.11
N PHE A 232 3.20 -24.49 -16.51
CA PHE A 232 3.97 -23.38 -17.07
C PHE A 232 5.00 -22.81 -16.09
N TYR A 233 4.63 -22.65 -14.81
CA TYR A 233 5.53 -22.17 -13.77
C TYR A 233 6.67 -23.16 -13.49
N LEU A 234 6.34 -24.44 -13.28
CA LEU A 234 7.34 -25.49 -13.01
C LEU A 234 8.29 -25.72 -14.19
N GLU A 235 7.80 -25.60 -15.41
CA GLU A 235 8.60 -25.71 -16.63
C GLU A 235 9.82 -24.76 -16.59
N ARG A 236 9.67 -23.53 -16.06
CA ARG A 236 10.77 -22.56 -15.94
C ARG A 236 11.92 -23.10 -15.10
N PHE A 237 11.63 -23.72 -13.97
CA PHE A 237 12.66 -24.29 -13.09
C PHE A 237 13.25 -25.57 -13.68
N GLN A 238 12.42 -26.45 -14.24
CA GLN A 238 12.86 -27.72 -14.84
C GLN A 238 13.80 -27.51 -16.03
N ARG A 239 13.62 -26.41 -16.78
CA ARG A 239 14.47 -26.03 -17.91
C ARG A 239 15.69 -25.21 -17.49
N GLY A 240 15.85 -24.93 -16.20
CA GLY A 240 16.92 -24.06 -15.68
C GLY A 240 16.76 -22.58 -16.06
N GLU A 241 15.57 -22.16 -16.49
CA GLU A 241 15.29 -20.78 -16.90
C GLU A 241 15.11 -19.86 -15.68
N ALA A 242 14.61 -20.40 -14.57
CA ALA A 242 14.47 -19.72 -13.29
C ALA A 242 15.36 -20.38 -12.21
N PRO A 243 16.04 -19.60 -11.36
CA PRO A 243 16.79 -20.16 -10.25
C PRO A 243 15.85 -20.56 -9.11
N GLY A 244 16.13 -21.68 -8.43
CA GLY A 244 15.39 -22.13 -7.25
C GLY A 244 15.73 -21.35 -5.97
N LEU A 245 15.69 -20.01 -6.05
CA LEU A 245 16.07 -19.11 -4.96
C LEU A 245 14.84 -18.38 -4.40
N SER A 246 14.85 -18.14 -3.09
CA SER A 246 13.97 -17.16 -2.44
C SER A 246 14.50 -15.74 -2.64
N ASN A 247 13.63 -14.74 -2.45
CA ASN A 247 14.03 -13.33 -2.59
C ASN A 247 15.13 -12.94 -1.60
N ASN A 248 15.12 -13.50 -0.38
CA ASN A 248 16.11 -13.27 0.66
C ASN A 248 17.50 -13.85 0.33
N GLN A 249 17.57 -14.79 -0.62
CA GLN A 249 18.84 -15.34 -1.12
C GLN A 249 19.45 -14.46 -2.22
N VAL A 250 18.70 -13.50 -2.76
CA VAL A 250 19.20 -12.51 -3.72
C VAL A 250 19.71 -11.30 -2.94
N ALA A 251 21.02 -11.20 -2.76
CA ALA A 251 21.65 -10.20 -1.90
C ALA A 251 21.21 -8.75 -2.19
N ASN A 252 21.06 -8.40 -3.47
CA ASN A 252 20.47 -7.13 -3.87
C ASN A 252 19.74 -7.28 -5.21
N LEU A 253 18.43 -7.50 -5.13
CA LEU A 253 17.59 -7.77 -6.28
C LEU A 253 17.70 -6.70 -7.38
N TRP A 254 17.72 -5.42 -6.99
CA TRP A 254 17.77 -4.32 -7.96
C TRP A 254 19.13 -4.24 -8.66
N GLN A 255 20.23 -4.46 -7.93
CA GLN A 255 21.55 -4.51 -8.53
C GLN A 255 21.72 -5.71 -9.46
N GLU A 256 21.22 -6.88 -9.09
CA GLU A 256 21.27 -8.07 -9.94
C GLU A 256 20.44 -7.90 -11.22
N PHE A 257 19.26 -7.28 -11.12
CA PHE A 257 18.50 -6.87 -12.31
C PHE A 257 19.26 -5.86 -13.18
N GLY A 258 19.93 -4.88 -12.56
CA GLY A 258 20.77 -3.89 -13.24
C GLY A 258 22.01 -4.49 -13.93
N ARG A 259 22.65 -5.48 -13.30
CA ARG A 259 23.75 -6.26 -13.88
C ARG A 259 23.30 -7.15 -15.04
N GLY A 260 22.01 -7.44 -15.12
CA GLY A 260 21.44 -8.29 -16.16
C GLY A 260 21.56 -9.77 -15.84
N THR A 261 21.62 -10.14 -14.55
CA THR A 261 21.62 -11.55 -14.09
C THR A 261 20.37 -12.29 -14.57
N PHE A 262 19.24 -11.60 -14.63
CA PHE A 262 17.99 -12.05 -15.24
C PHE A 262 17.39 -10.90 -16.07
N ALA A 263 16.65 -11.25 -17.12
CA ALA A 263 16.01 -10.29 -18.00
C ALA A 263 14.55 -10.01 -17.61
N PHE A 264 13.90 -10.99 -16.97
CA PHE A 264 12.52 -10.89 -16.50
C PHE A 264 12.43 -11.02 -14.99
N TYR A 265 11.57 -10.20 -14.37
CA TYR A 265 11.22 -10.30 -12.96
C TYR A 265 9.74 -9.96 -12.76
N ILE A 266 8.96 -10.86 -12.17
CA ILE A 266 7.55 -10.59 -11.83
C ILE A 266 7.50 -10.04 -10.41
N SER A 267 6.94 -8.84 -10.24
CA SER A 267 6.81 -8.20 -8.92
C SER A 267 5.80 -7.06 -8.95
N GLY A 268 5.64 -6.32 -7.85
CA GLY A 268 4.66 -5.23 -7.79
C GLY A 268 5.17 -3.84 -8.14
N PRO A 269 4.25 -2.85 -8.24
CA PRO A 269 4.54 -1.49 -8.71
C PRO A 269 5.53 -0.71 -7.84
N TRP A 270 5.65 -1.04 -6.54
CA TRP A 270 6.61 -0.40 -5.64
C TRP A 270 8.05 -0.47 -6.18
N ASN A 271 8.38 -1.50 -6.96
CA ASN A 271 9.69 -1.66 -7.58
C ASN A 271 9.99 -0.63 -8.66
N ILE A 272 9.00 0.03 -9.28
CA ILE A 272 9.23 1.08 -10.28
C ILE A 272 10.05 2.22 -9.67
N GLY A 273 9.68 2.67 -8.47
CA GLY A 273 10.39 3.70 -7.73
C GLY A 273 11.79 3.25 -7.30
N GLU A 274 11.91 2.00 -6.83
CA GLU A 274 13.20 1.42 -6.44
C GLU A 274 14.16 1.30 -7.64
N PHE A 275 13.69 0.81 -8.79
CA PHE A 275 14.51 0.72 -10.01
C PHE A 275 14.93 2.09 -10.51
N LYS A 276 14.02 3.07 -10.57
CA LYS A 276 14.37 4.45 -10.95
C LYS A 276 15.42 5.07 -10.03
N ARG A 277 15.38 4.75 -8.72
CA ARG A 277 16.32 5.30 -7.74
C ARG A 277 17.67 4.58 -7.71
N ARG A 278 17.69 3.27 -7.90
CA ARG A 278 18.86 2.42 -7.67
C ARG A 278 19.62 2.02 -8.93
N LEU A 279 18.96 2.02 -10.09
CA LEU A 279 19.64 1.66 -11.33
C LEU A 279 20.52 2.82 -11.83
N PRO A 280 21.67 2.51 -12.43
CA PRO A 280 22.50 3.52 -13.07
C PRO A 280 21.75 4.30 -14.17
N PRO A 281 22.03 5.60 -14.38
CA PRO A 281 21.34 6.43 -15.37
C PRO A 281 21.37 5.87 -16.80
N GLU A 282 22.44 5.17 -17.18
CA GLU A 282 22.57 4.53 -18.49
C GLU A 282 21.54 3.42 -18.75
N LEU A 283 20.91 2.88 -17.70
CA LEU A 283 19.84 1.90 -17.81
C LEU A 283 18.44 2.52 -17.82
N ALA A 284 18.29 3.86 -17.72
CA ALA A 284 16.99 4.51 -17.59
C ALA A 284 15.98 4.14 -18.68
N THR A 285 16.44 3.83 -19.90
CA THR A 285 15.62 3.39 -21.04
C THR A 285 15.82 1.92 -21.41
N ALA A 286 16.69 1.21 -20.69
CA ALA A 286 17.04 -0.18 -20.98
C ALA A 286 16.05 -1.19 -20.38
N TRP A 287 15.12 -0.74 -19.54
CA TRP A 287 14.09 -1.57 -18.93
C TRP A 287 12.70 -0.92 -19.02
N SER A 288 11.68 -1.75 -18.91
CA SER A 288 10.30 -1.32 -18.75
C SER A 288 9.51 -2.33 -17.92
N THR A 289 8.25 -2.01 -17.66
CA THR A 289 7.22 -3.01 -17.34
C THR A 289 6.51 -3.43 -18.62
N ALA A 290 6.09 -4.69 -18.72
CA ALA A 290 5.14 -5.11 -19.74
C ALA A 290 3.74 -4.65 -19.33
N GLU A 291 3.04 -3.99 -20.24
CA GLU A 291 1.61 -3.65 -20.13
C GLU A 291 0.75 -4.75 -20.77
#